data_AF-A0A504YIP1-F1
#
_entry.id   AF-A0A504YIP1-F1
#
_cell.length_a   1.000
_cell.length_b   1.000
_cell.length_c   1.000
_cell.angle_alpha   90.00
_cell.angle_beta   90.00
_cell.angle_gamma   90.00
#
_symmetry.space_group_name_H-M   'P 1'
#
loop_
_entity.id
_entity.type
_entity.pdbx_description
1 polymer ?
#
loop_
_entity_poly.entity_id
_entity_poly.type
_entity_poly.pdbx_seq_one_letter_code
_entity_poly.pdbx_strand_id
1 'polypeptide(L)'
;MGGDGGSIPRRVELVRSKQKPQRAERRVVNAAIWRHCSLTQDPLRPPIVSCRLGRLYNKESVINKLLSRSNVNQAADHIRKLKDVRELRLTANNSQTTSFDPLQDDSAEFYCPVTGLEMSGAHAFVYLWTCGCVFSKKALETVQDKLCMTCGTPFTADDIILLNPQTEEEIEVAKSRLSAYQHSVSNGKVSLLNNFEI
;
A
#
# COMPACT_ATOMS: atom_id res chain seq x y z
N MET A 1 10.79 -49.25 -42.80
CA MET A 1 11.26 -47.85 -42.84
C MET A 1 10.15 -47.06 -43.54
N GLY A 2 9.30 -46.26 -42.89
CA GLY A 2 9.52 -45.36 -41.75
C GLY A 2 9.17 -43.96 -42.27
N GLY A 3 7.88 -43.62 -42.26
CA GLY A 3 7.36 -42.38 -42.83
C GLY A 3 6.20 -41.86 -41.99
N ASP A 4 6.47 -41.56 -40.72
CA ASP A 4 5.53 -40.85 -39.85
C ASP A 4 5.37 -39.43 -40.37
N GLY A 5 4.19 -39.17 -40.94
CA GLY A 5 3.76 -37.84 -41.32
C GLY A 5 3.68 -36.96 -40.09
N GLY A 6 4.60 -36.00 -40.00
CA GLY A 6 4.62 -35.00 -38.95
C GLY A 6 3.25 -34.33 -38.84
N SER A 7 2.61 -34.50 -37.69
CA SER A 7 1.39 -33.83 -37.32
C SER A 7 1.65 -32.33 -37.28
N ILE A 8 1.19 -31.61 -38.31
CA ILE A 8 1.21 -30.15 -38.32
C ILE A 8 0.20 -29.68 -37.26
N PRO A 9 0.65 -29.05 -36.15
CA PRO A 9 -0.25 -28.59 -35.11
C PRO A 9 -1.22 -27.55 -35.68
N ARG A 10 -2.52 -27.68 -35.35
CA ARG A 10 -3.54 -26.75 -35.87
C ARG A 10 -3.37 -25.38 -35.21
N ARG A 11 -3.77 -24.31 -35.90
CA ARG A 11 -3.69 -22.92 -35.38
C ARG A 11 -4.25 -22.77 -33.96
N VAL A 12 -5.29 -23.54 -33.61
CA VAL A 12 -5.92 -23.53 -32.28
C VAL A 12 -5.02 -24.08 -31.17
N GLU A 13 -4.05 -24.94 -31.50
CA GLU A 13 -3.07 -25.52 -30.55
C GLU A 13 -1.84 -24.60 -30.38
N LEU A 14 -1.50 -23.82 -31.41
CA LEU A 14 -0.45 -22.79 -31.35
C LEU A 14 -0.89 -21.50 -30.66
N VAL A 15 -2.21 -21.25 -30.53
CA VAL A 15 -2.73 -20.05 -29.89
C VAL A 15 -2.85 -20.30 -28.39
N ARG A 16 -1.91 -19.73 -27.61
CA ARG A 16 -2.03 -19.58 -26.16
C ARG A 16 -3.41 -19.00 -25.83
N SER A 17 -4.25 -19.81 -25.20
CA SER A 17 -5.55 -19.38 -24.69
C SER A 17 -5.35 -18.22 -23.69
N LYS A 18 -6.08 -17.12 -23.91
CA LYS A 18 -5.96 -15.87 -23.15
C LYS A 18 -6.28 -16.13 -21.67
N GLN A 19 -5.29 -16.03 -20.79
CA GLN A 19 -5.44 -15.87 -19.33
C GLN A 19 -6.11 -14.53 -18.94
N LYS A 20 -7.19 -14.12 -19.61
CA LYS A 20 -7.81 -12.79 -19.44
C LYS A 20 -8.71 -12.61 -18.22
N PRO A 21 -9.53 -13.58 -17.74
CA PRO A 21 -10.49 -13.29 -16.67
C PRO A 21 -9.80 -13.06 -15.32
N GLN A 22 -8.92 -13.98 -14.91
CA GLN A 22 -8.20 -13.90 -13.62
C GLN A 22 -7.33 -12.63 -13.48
N ARG A 23 -6.76 -12.15 -14.59
CA ARG A 23 -5.96 -10.91 -14.60
C ARG A 23 -6.83 -9.66 -14.46
N ALA A 24 -8.03 -9.65 -15.02
CA ALA A 24 -8.95 -8.53 -14.91
C ALA A 24 -9.51 -8.39 -13.48
N GLU A 25 -9.95 -9.50 -12.89
CA GLU A 25 -10.47 -9.55 -11.52
C GLU A 25 -9.43 -9.06 -10.50
N ARG A 26 -8.17 -9.50 -10.63
CA ARG A 26 -7.08 -9.05 -9.76
C ARG A 26 -6.82 -7.54 -9.85
N ARG A 27 -7.00 -6.93 -11.02
CA ARG A 27 -6.85 -5.47 -11.18
C ARG A 27 -7.98 -4.72 -10.48
N VAL A 28 -9.22 -5.22 -10.57
CA VAL A 28 -10.38 -4.62 -9.90
C VAL A 28 -10.25 -4.70 -8.37
N VAL A 29 -9.88 -5.88 -7.85
CA VAL A 29 -9.64 -6.07 -6.41
C VAL A 29 -8.52 -5.16 -5.91
N ASN A 30 -7.42 -5.07 -6.66
CA ASN A 30 -6.35 -4.14 -6.32
C ASN A 30 -6.86 -2.69 -6.33
N ALA A 31 -7.52 -2.23 -7.38
CA ALA A 31 -8.03 -0.85 -7.44
C ALA A 31 -8.93 -0.51 -6.23
N ALA A 32 -9.75 -1.46 -5.76
CA ALA A 32 -10.56 -1.27 -4.57
C ALA A 32 -9.72 -1.08 -3.30
N ILE A 33 -8.70 -1.90 -3.07
CA ILE A 33 -7.79 -1.83 -1.90
C ILE A 33 -7.04 -0.49 -1.83
N TRP A 34 -6.72 0.10 -2.99
CA TRP A 34 -5.99 1.38 -3.06
C TRP A 34 -6.88 2.61 -2.98
N ARG A 35 -8.21 2.46 -3.15
CA ARG A 35 -9.19 3.56 -3.13
C ARG A 35 -10.09 3.56 -1.90
N HIS A 36 -10.11 2.49 -1.09
CA HIS A 36 -11.03 2.37 0.04
C HIS A 36 -10.33 2.14 1.38
N CYS A 37 -10.95 2.66 2.43
CA CYS A 37 -10.54 2.51 3.81
C CYS A 37 -10.64 1.04 4.24
N SER A 38 -9.54 0.44 4.69
CA SER A 38 -9.52 -0.97 5.11
C SER A 38 -10.42 -1.25 6.33
N LEU A 39 -10.85 -0.21 7.07
CA LEU A 39 -11.70 -0.36 8.24
C LEU A 39 -13.19 -0.27 7.91
N THR A 40 -13.61 0.68 7.07
CA THR A 40 -15.03 0.97 6.79
C THR A 40 -15.47 0.62 5.37
N GLN A 41 -14.52 0.37 4.46
CA GLN A 41 -14.74 0.22 3.03
C GLN A 41 -15.25 1.50 2.33
N ASP A 42 -15.28 2.64 3.02
CA ASP A 42 -15.57 3.93 2.40
C ASP A 42 -14.41 4.39 1.50
N PRO A 43 -14.65 5.24 0.49
CA PRO A 43 -13.57 5.88 -0.28
C PRO A 43 -12.55 6.58 0.64
N LEU A 44 -11.26 6.47 0.29
CA LEU A 44 -10.20 7.15 1.00
C LEU A 44 -10.33 8.66 0.82
N ARG A 45 -10.13 9.41 1.90
CA ARG A 45 -10.18 10.88 1.91
C ARG A 45 -9.05 11.42 2.78
N PRO A 46 -8.34 12.48 2.33
CA PRO A 46 -7.33 13.12 3.15
C PRO A 46 -7.96 13.72 4.42
N PRO A 47 -7.33 13.59 5.60
CA PRO A 47 -6.04 12.94 5.84
C PRO A 47 -6.13 11.40 5.88
N ILE A 48 -5.25 10.75 5.11
CA ILE A 48 -5.13 9.29 5.03
C ILE A 48 -4.01 8.85 5.99
N VAL A 49 -4.27 7.79 6.77
CA VAL A 49 -3.30 7.19 7.68
C VAL A 49 -3.03 5.74 7.32
N SER A 50 -1.85 5.25 7.67
CA SER A 50 -1.48 3.85 7.55
C SER A 50 -0.95 3.27 8.85
N CYS A 51 -1.20 1.99 9.08
CA CYS A 51 -0.63 1.25 10.20
C CYS A 51 0.68 0.55 9.81
N ARG A 52 1.35 -0.08 10.78
CA ARG A 52 2.55 -0.87 10.50
C ARG A 52 2.29 -2.10 9.62
N LEU A 53 1.04 -2.55 9.43
CA LEU A 53 0.76 -3.59 8.44
C LEU A 53 0.70 -3.06 6.99
N GLY A 54 0.79 -1.74 6.79
CA GLY A 54 0.72 -1.12 5.46
C GLY A 54 -0.69 -0.90 4.93
N ARG A 55 -1.72 -1.11 5.75
CA ARG A 55 -3.13 -0.88 5.37
C ARG A 55 -3.44 0.61 5.40
N LEU A 56 -4.35 1.05 4.52
CA LEU A 56 -4.80 2.44 4.42
C LEU A 56 -6.14 2.65 5.13
N TYR A 57 -6.27 3.78 5.82
CA TYR A 57 -7.47 4.15 6.56
C TYR A 57 -7.74 5.65 6.45
N ASN A 58 -9.01 6.02 6.52
CA ASN A 58 -9.40 7.40 6.81
C ASN A 58 -9.09 7.70 8.28
N LYS A 59 -8.44 8.83 8.56
CA LYS A 59 -8.08 9.22 9.93
C LYS A 59 -9.31 9.30 10.84
N GLU A 60 -10.40 9.84 10.31
CA GLU A 60 -11.70 9.93 11.01
C GLU A 60 -12.22 8.55 11.41
N SER A 61 -12.18 7.56 10.51
CA SER A 61 -12.63 6.19 10.81
C SER A 61 -11.80 5.55 11.94
N VAL A 62 -10.48 5.80 11.96
CA VAL A 62 -9.61 5.32 13.05
C VAL A 62 -9.96 5.99 14.38
N ILE A 63 -10.15 7.31 14.38
CA ILE A 63 -10.55 8.07 15.58
C ILE A 63 -11.87 7.54 16.12
N ASN A 64 -12.88 7.38 15.25
CA ASN A 64 -14.20 6.89 15.62
C ASN A 64 -14.12 5.50 16.24
N LYS A 65 -13.33 4.58 15.67
CA LYS A 65 -13.08 3.25 16.25
C LYS A 65 -12.46 3.31 17.64
N LEU A 66 -11.49 4.19 17.85
CA LEU A 66 -10.82 4.34 19.15
C LEU A 66 -11.76 4.90 20.22
N LEU A 67 -12.68 5.78 19.83
CA LEU A 67 -13.68 6.38 20.74
C LEU A 67 -14.80 5.39 21.09
N SER A 68 -15.38 4.73 20.09
CA SER A 68 -16.54 3.85 20.28
C SER A 68 -16.18 2.54 20.97
N ARG A 69 -14.89 2.16 21.02
CA ARG A 69 -14.39 0.84 21.47
C ARG A 69 -15.14 -0.33 20.83
N SER A 70 -15.76 -0.10 19.68
CA SER A 70 -16.58 -1.08 18.98
C SER A 70 -15.68 -1.98 18.13
N ASN A 71 -15.83 -3.29 18.29
CA ASN A 71 -15.12 -4.31 17.49
C ASN A 71 -15.76 -4.49 16.11
N VAL A 72 -15.93 -3.40 15.35
CA VAL A 72 -16.65 -3.43 14.07
C VAL A 72 -15.89 -4.26 13.03
N ASN A 73 -14.56 -4.34 13.12
CA ASN A 73 -13.74 -5.14 12.21
C ASN A 73 -12.39 -5.54 12.84
N GLN A 74 -12.10 -6.85 12.86
CA GLN A 74 -10.84 -7.41 13.36
C GLN A 74 -9.60 -6.94 12.56
N ALA A 75 -9.82 -6.40 11.36
CA ALA A 75 -8.78 -5.91 10.48
C ALA A 75 -7.90 -4.80 11.10
N ALA A 76 -8.35 -4.14 12.16
CA ALA A 76 -7.65 -3.02 12.79
C ALA A 76 -7.41 -3.22 14.31
N ASP A 77 -7.48 -4.44 14.83
CA ASP A 77 -7.37 -4.71 16.28
C ASP A 77 -6.02 -4.32 16.89
N HIS A 78 -4.98 -4.30 16.06
CA HIS A 78 -3.65 -3.85 16.44
C HIS A 78 -3.55 -2.34 16.67
N ILE A 79 -4.52 -1.55 16.19
CA ILE A 79 -4.58 -0.09 16.37
C ILE A 79 -5.34 0.18 17.67
N ARG A 80 -4.59 0.48 18.74
CA ARG A 80 -5.12 0.74 20.09
C ARG A 80 -4.99 2.20 20.51
N LYS A 81 -4.11 2.95 19.85
CA LYS A 81 -3.88 4.39 20.06
C LYS A 81 -3.52 5.06 18.74
N LEU A 82 -3.65 6.39 18.68
CA LEU A 82 -3.31 7.16 17.49
C LEU A 82 -1.82 7.04 17.09
N LYS A 83 -0.93 6.73 18.04
CA LYS A 83 0.50 6.47 17.76
C LYS A 83 0.75 5.15 17.02
N ASP A 84 -0.25 4.29 16.86
CA ASP A 84 -0.14 3.03 16.11
C ASP A 84 -0.41 3.20 14.61
N VAL A 85 -0.74 4.42 14.19
CA VAL A 85 -0.90 4.82 12.79
C VAL A 85 -0.03 6.03 12.48
N ARG A 86 0.30 6.19 11.19
CA ARG A 86 1.06 7.32 10.66
C ARG A 86 0.26 8.01 9.56
N GLU A 87 0.16 9.33 9.64
CA GLU A 87 -0.42 10.13 8.56
C GLU A 87 0.50 10.15 7.35
N LEU A 88 -0.07 9.88 6.17
CA LEU A 88 0.67 9.78 4.92
C LEU A 88 0.72 11.13 4.21
N ARG A 89 1.91 11.49 3.72
CA ARG A 89 2.12 12.64 2.82
C ARG A 89 2.07 12.14 1.39
N LEU A 90 0.85 12.09 0.85
CA LEU A 90 0.57 11.69 -0.52
C LEU A 90 0.60 12.91 -1.45
N THR A 91 1.08 12.71 -2.67
CA THR A 91 1.08 13.75 -3.69
C THR A 91 -0.14 13.58 -4.57
N ALA A 92 -1.09 14.52 -4.51
CA ALA A 92 -2.35 14.45 -5.23
C ALA A 92 -2.18 14.80 -6.71
N ASN A 93 -2.88 14.08 -7.58
CA ASN A 93 -2.95 14.38 -9.00
C ASN A 93 -3.99 15.49 -9.25
N ASN A 94 -3.53 16.74 -9.37
CA ASN A 94 -4.41 17.88 -9.66
C ASN A 94 -4.97 17.90 -11.10
N SER A 95 -4.68 16.85 -11.89
CA SER A 95 -5.20 16.71 -13.26
C SER A 95 -6.56 16.02 -13.32
N GLN A 96 -7.16 15.68 -12.17
CA GLN A 96 -8.53 15.18 -12.11
C GLN A 96 -9.51 16.29 -12.51
N THR A 97 -9.74 16.43 -13.80
CA THR A 97 -10.93 17.11 -14.31
C THR A 97 -12.14 16.33 -13.82
N THR A 98 -13.13 17.03 -13.28
CA THR A 98 -14.43 16.50 -12.82
C THR A 98 -15.29 15.98 -13.97
N SER A 99 -14.77 15.05 -14.79
CA SER A 99 -15.56 14.29 -15.75
C SER A 99 -16.34 13.23 -14.97
N PHE A 100 -17.66 13.46 -14.82
CA PHE A 100 -18.64 12.55 -14.22
C PHE A 100 -18.88 11.26 -15.04
N ASP A 101 -17.86 10.70 -15.69
CA ASP A 101 -17.95 9.41 -16.38
C ASP A 101 -17.28 8.31 -15.54
N PRO A 102 -18.05 7.46 -14.84
CA PRO A 102 -17.54 6.36 -14.03
C PRO A 102 -16.75 5.31 -14.81
N LEU A 103 -16.79 5.36 -16.15
CA LEU A 103 -16.08 4.44 -17.05
C LEU A 103 -14.76 5.02 -17.60
N GLN A 104 -14.46 6.31 -17.37
CA GLN A 104 -13.23 6.95 -17.85
C GLN A 104 -12.19 7.24 -16.77
N ASP A 105 -12.56 7.29 -15.48
CA ASP A 105 -11.63 7.69 -14.41
C ASP A 105 -10.83 6.50 -13.82
N ASP A 106 -9.98 5.94 -14.66
CA ASP A 106 -8.94 4.97 -14.25
C ASP A 106 -7.72 5.67 -13.61
N SER A 107 -7.74 7.01 -13.51
CA SER A 107 -6.63 7.76 -12.93
C SER A 107 -6.51 7.50 -11.43
N ALA A 108 -5.28 7.33 -10.94
CA ALA A 108 -5.04 7.33 -9.51
C ALA A 108 -5.12 8.76 -8.95
N GLU A 109 -5.79 8.93 -7.82
CA GLU A 109 -5.84 10.21 -7.09
C GLU A 109 -4.44 10.65 -6.63
N PHE A 110 -3.51 9.71 -6.43
CA PHE A 110 -2.17 9.97 -5.93
C PHE A 110 -1.09 9.37 -6.84
N TYR A 111 0.09 9.97 -6.84
CA TYR A 111 1.26 9.50 -7.58
C TYR A 111 2.55 9.62 -6.77
N CYS A 112 3.60 8.93 -7.21
CA CYS A 112 4.94 9.04 -6.63
C CYS A 112 5.64 10.32 -7.13
N PRO A 113 6.06 11.23 -6.24
CA PRO A 113 6.69 12.48 -6.66
C PRO A 113 8.07 12.30 -7.32
N VAL A 114 8.70 11.13 -7.16
CA VAL A 114 10.04 10.84 -7.70
C VAL A 114 9.95 10.17 -9.07
N THR A 115 9.11 9.15 -9.22
CA THR A 115 9.04 8.32 -10.44
C THR A 115 7.87 8.68 -11.35
N GLY A 116 6.93 9.51 -10.89
CA GLY A 116 5.68 9.82 -11.61
C GLY A 116 4.70 8.64 -11.70
N LEU A 117 4.99 7.50 -11.05
CA LEU A 117 4.13 6.33 -11.09
C LEU A 117 2.84 6.58 -10.31
N GLU A 118 1.71 6.15 -10.88
CA GLU A 118 0.40 6.25 -10.26
C GLU A 118 0.20 5.22 -9.14
N MET A 119 -0.49 5.65 -8.07
CA MET A 119 -0.79 4.84 -6.89
C MET A 119 -2.10 4.04 -7.07
N SER A 120 -2.22 3.31 -8.18
CA SER A 120 -3.41 2.53 -8.56
C SER A 120 -3.35 1.04 -8.19
N GLY A 121 -2.27 0.60 -7.53
CA GLY A 121 -2.02 -0.81 -7.23
C GLY A 121 -1.41 -1.63 -8.37
N ALA A 122 -1.03 -0.98 -9.47
CA ALA A 122 -0.18 -1.57 -10.51
C ALA A 122 1.31 -1.65 -10.10
N HIS A 123 1.73 -0.78 -9.18
CA HIS A 123 3.09 -0.72 -8.66
C HIS A 123 3.08 -0.80 -7.13
N ALA A 124 4.14 -1.36 -6.57
CA ALA A 124 4.34 -1.38 -5.12
C ALA A 124 4.75 0.01 -4.62
N PHE A 125 4.10 0.49 -3.56
CA PHE A 125 4.48 1.72 -2.86
C PHE A 125 4.89 1.42 -1.44
N VAL A 126 5.78 2.26 -0.93
CA VAL A 126 6.26 2.24 0.45
C VAL A 126 6.06 3.63 1.05
N TYR A 127 6.00 3.71 2.37
CA TYR A 127 6.16 4.97 3.09
C TYR A 127 7.18 4.81 4.21
N LEU A 128 7.73 5.95 4.65
CA LEU A 128 8.65 6.00 5.78
C LEU A 128 7.89 6.32 7.06
N TRP A 129 8.00 5.48 8.08
CA TRP A 129 7.33 5.65 9.37
C TRP A 129 7.74 6.94 10.09
N THR A 130 8.98 7.39 9.90
CA THR A 130 9.55 8.58 10.54
C THR A 130 8.89 9.89 10.10
N CYS A 131 8.57 10.02 8.80
CA CYS A 131 8.04 11.26 8.23
C CYS A 131 6.63 11.13 7.62
N GLY A 132 6.24 9.93 7.16
CA GLY A 132 4.98 9.67 6.45
C GLY A 132 5.03 9.90 4.94
N CYS A 133 6.16 10.29 4.36
CA CYS A 133 6.28 10.45 2.91
C CYS A 133 6.15 9.11 2.18
N VAL A 134 5.44 9.13 1.05
CA VAL A 134 5.09 7.94 0.27
C VAL A 134 5.78 7.95 -1.10
N PHE A 135 6.34 6.81 -1.49
CA PHE A 135 7.09 6.64 -2.75
C PHE A 135 6.82 5.27 -3.38
N SER A 136 7.08 5.15 -4.68
CA SER A 136 7.14 3.83 -5.31
C SER A 136 8.35 3.05 -4.75
N LYS A 137 8.21 1.74 -4.55
CA LYS A 137 9.32 0.86 -4.08
C LYS A 137 10.57 1.00 -4.95
N LYS A 138 10.39 1.14 -6.26
CA LYS A 138 11.46 1.36 -7.24
C LYS A 138 12.30 2.61 -6.98
N ALA A 139 11.67 3.69 -6.49
CA ALA A 139 12.39 4.93 -6.18
C ALA A 139 13.43 4.70 -5.07
N LEU A 140 13.01 3.95 -4.04
CA LEU A 140 13.86 3.62 -2.90
C LEU A 140 14.97 2.62 -3.26
N GLU A 141 14.71 1.68 -4.16
CA GLU A 141 15.74 0.74 -4.66
C GLU A 141 16.81 1.44 -5.50
N THR A 142 16.45 2.55 -6.15
CA THR A 142 17.37 3.33 -7.00
C THR A 142 18.27 4.25 -6.18
N VAL A 143 17.75 4.81 -5.07
CA VAL A 143 18.46 5.78 -4.24
C VAL A 143 18.82 5.16 -2.89
N GLN A 144 20.12 4.90 -2.69
CA GLN A 144 20.65 4.21 -1.50
C GLN A 144 20.97 5.13 -0.32
N ASP A 145 20.48 6.37 -0.36
CA ASP A 145 20.64 7.31 0.74
C ASP A 145 19.71 6.97 1.91
N LYS A 146 20.18 7.18 3.13
CA LYS A 146 19.38 6.98 4.37
C LYS A 146 18.54 8.21 4.72
N LEU A 147 18.22 9.06 3.74
CA LEU A 147 17.47 10.31 3.90
C LEU A 147 16.23 10.30 3.01
N CYS A 148 15.10 10.74 3.55
CA CYS A 148 13.85 10.80 2.80
C CYS A 148 13.98 11.70 1.56
N MET A 149 13.57 11.19 0.39
CA MET A 149 13.70 11.86 -0.90
C MET A 149 12.84 13.14 -1.05
N THR A 150 11.85 13.35 -0.17
CA THR A 150 10.97 14.53 -0.20
C THR A 150 11.29 15.54 0.90
N CYS A 151 11.60 15.08 2.12
CA CYS A 151 11.75 15.97 3.28
C CYS A 151 13.11 15.87 3.99
N GLY A 152 14.02 15.02 3.51
CA GLY A 152 15.36 14.86 4.08
C GLY A 152 15.41 14.18 5.45
N THR A 153 14.29 13.77 6.04
CA THR A 153 14.28 13.07 7.34
C THR A 153 15.07 11.76 7.26
N PRO A 154 16.02 11.50 8.19
CA PRO A 154 16.74 10.24 8.22
C PRO A 154 15.81 9.08 8.54
N PHE A 155 16.09 7.91 7.97
CA PHE A 155 15.31 6.70 8.23
C PHE A 155 16.21 5.44 8.23
N THR A 156 15.69 4.38 8.83
CA THR A 156 16.31 3.06 8.86
C THR A 156 15.48 2.05 8.08
N ALA A 157 16.01 0.85 7.86
CA ALA A 157 15.29 -0.20 7.14
C ALA A 157 13.95 -0.56 7.80
N ASP A 158 13.88 -0.48 9.14
CA ASP A 158 12.67 -0.79 9.91
C ASP A 158 11.56 0.27 9.76
N ASP A 159 11.93 1.47 9.32
CA ASP A 159 11.00 2.57 9.05
C ASP A 159 10.32 2.44 7.68
N ILE A 160 10.80 1.55 6.81
CA ILE A 160 10.22 1.34 5.48
C ILE A 160 9.02 0.40 5.60
N ILE A 161 7.84 0.92 5.25
CA ILE A 161 6.58 0.18 5.33
C ILE A 161 6.01 -0.01 3.93
N LEU A 162 5.88 -1.26 3.48
CA LEU A 162 5.17 -1.61 2.24
C LEU A 162 3.66 -1.35 2.40
N LEU A 163 3.07 -0.61 1.47
CA LEU A 163 1.64 -0.37 1.41
C LEU A 163 0.91 -1.54 0.75
N ASN A 164 -0.22 -1.93 1.36
CA ASN A 164 -1.13 -2.97 0.88
C ASN A 164 -0.42 -4.25 0.40
N PRO A 165 0.36 -4.93 1.28
CA PRO A 165 1.06 -6.18 0.94
C PRO A 165 0.07 -7.23 0.40
N GLN A 166 0.44 -7.91 -0.69
CA GLN A 166 -0.46 -8.83 -1.41
C GLN A 166 0.02 -10.28 -1.41
N THR A 167 1.33 -10.53 -1.34
CA THR A 167 1.86 -11.89 -1.27
C THR A 167 1.91 -12.37 0.19
N GLU A 168 1.83 -13.68 0.42
CA GLU A 168 1.91 -14.22 1.78
C GLU A 168 3.23 -13.80 2.45
N GLU A 169 4.34 -13.86 1.71
CA GLU A 169 5.65 -13.41 2.17
C GLU A 169 5.65 -11.94 2.63
N GLU A 170 5.07 -11.03 1.83
CA GLU A 170 4.95 -9.60 2.19
C GLU A 170 4.08 -9.41 3.44
N ILE A 171 3.00 -10.18 3.56
CA ILE A 171 2.08 -10.15 4.70
C ILE A 171 2.79 -10.66 5.96
N GLU A 172 3.57 -11.73 5.88
CA GLU A 172 4.35 -12.29 6.99
C GLU A 172 5.42 -11.31 7.48
N VAL A 173 6.12 -10.64 6.55
CA VAL A 173 7.07 -9.57 6.88
C VAL A 173 6.36 -8.43 7.61
N ALA A 174 5.18 -8.02 7.14
CA ALA A 174 4.39 -6.97 7.78
C ALA A 174 3.93 -7.38 9.19
N LYS A 175 3.45 -8.61 9.38
CA LYS A 175 3.06 -9.16 10.69
C LYS A 175 4.26 -9.21 11.65
N SER A 176 5.41 -9.69 11.19
CA SER A 176 6.63 -9.78 11.99
C SER A 176 7.14 -8.41 12.44
N ARG A 177 7.08 -7.41 11.57
CA ARG A 177 7.42 -6.01 11.91
C ARG A 177 6.48 -5.43 12.96
N LEU A 178 5.18 -5.71 12.87
CA LEU A 178 4.21 -5.28 13.89
C LEU A 178 4.47 -5.95 15.24
N SER A 179 4.69 -7.27 15.28
CA SER A 179 4.96 -7.99 16.54
C SER A 179 6.26 -7.53 17.18
N ALA A 180 7.33 -7.36 16.41
CA ALA A 180 8.61 -6.83 16.90
C ALA A 180 8.44 -5.44 17.53
N TYR A 181 7.68 -4.55 16.89
CA TYR A 181 7.36 -3.25 17.48
C TYR A 181 6.58 -3.38 18.79
N GLN A 182 5.55 -4.22 18.85
CA GLN A 182 4.77 -4.44 20.08
C GLN A 182 5.64 -4.97 21.23
N HIS A 183 6.55 -5.91 20.96
CA HIS A 183 7.52 -6.41 21.95
C HIS A 183 8.50 -5.32 22.41
N SER A 184 8.95 -4.45 21.50
CA SER A 184 9.84 -3.34 21.88
C SER A 184 9.14 -2.31 22.79
N VAL A 185 7.84 -2.06 22.55
CA VAL A 185 7.01 -1.16 23.36
C VAL A 185 6.73 -1.77 24.73
N SER A 186 6.39 -3.07 24.82
CA SER A 186 6.13 -3.74 26.11
C SER A 186 7.38 -3.79 26.99
N ASN A 187 8.56 -3.89 26.38
CA ASN A 187 9.85 -3.93 27.07
C ASN A 187 10.44 -2.54 27.36
N GLY A 188 9.68 -1.46 27.13
CA GLY A 188 10.10 -0.09 27.47
C GLY A 188 11.24 0.49 26.61
N LYS A 189 11.61 -0.15 25.50
CA LYS A 189 12.77 0.25 24.67
C LYS A 189 12.50 1.39 23.69
N VAL A 190 11.25 1.80 23.50
CA VAL A 190 10.83 2.74 22.43
C VAL A 190 10.83 4.21 22.87
N SER A 191 11.25 4.52 24.10
CA SER A 191 11.07 5.85 24.72
C SER A 191 11.94 6.99 24.16
N LEU A 192 12.79 6.80 23.14
CA LEU A 192 13.81 7.82 22.79
C LEU A 192 13.94 8.25 21.31
N LEU A 193 13.04 7.92 20.38
CA LEU A 193 13.21 8.31 18.96
C LEU A 193 12.09 9.15 18.32
N ASN A 194 11.06 9.57 19.06
CA ASN A 194 9.94 10.34 18.48
C ASN A 194 9.81 11.76 19.05
N ASN A 195 10.92 12.42 19.39
CA ASN A 195 10.95 13.86 19.65
C ASN A 195 11.51 14.59 18.43
N PHE A 196 10.73 14.65 17.35
CA PHE A 196 10.86 15.68 16.34
C PHE A 196 9.45 16.14 15.96
N GLU A 197 8.85 16.88 16.88
CA GLU A 197 7.84 17.90 16.56
C GLU A 197 8.60 19.15 16.11
N ILE A 198 8.42 19.55 14.85
CA ILE A 198 8.24 20.94 14.41
C ILE A 198 7.19 20.91 13.30
#